data_AF-A0A117N2A9-F1
#
_entry.id   AF-A0A117N2A9-F1
#
_cell.length_a   1.000
_cell.length_b   1.000
_cell.length_c   1.000
_cell.angle_alpha   90.00
_cell.angle_beta   90.00
_cell.angle_gamma   90.00
#
_symmetry.space_group_name_H-M   'P 1'
#
loop_
_entity.id
_entity.type
_entity.pdbx_description
1 polymer ?
#
loop_
_entity_poly.entity_id
_entity_poly.type
_entity_poly.pdbx_seq_one_letter_code
_entity_poly.pdbx_strand_id
1 'polypeptide(L)'
;MRNQCADYHWNADVSKDGAVRIGKSGADIQVAQNIHITGKAGLGGALAEALSLSGKSFDARVASAMNLNVGLDNRWCPLVKVAPVGRWVDSASVEVVGRNCVGIDLGPLGHPQVCAGPVNLGLADVLNSEFDKHRDDIQRAAQGAVSCDIVRAKVGEQWHPFSIKIDRSGQTPLFLNIEPKTAGFSGLVAGDSASKIVVRVGVKTVLSPSEMANTGGTLPALDPAAANQGGLDINLQAVAPYDFLKNELAAAMKGKTFKKDTAAGAIEVRIEDVDLYPSSGSLAVGLKIDAKLPGRWFDTTGWVYLSGKPTPVQNGKAIAIENIGFATVLDNAFWTAAQGLFETEILSTLKGHAQFDLSNEIGKAASQITSAIAKADVPGLKITAGPPAIQLTGVNIATDTLIVTTKLSMSVDTELTAALVK
;
A
#
# COMPACT_ATOMS: atom_id res chain seq x y z
N MET A 1 -12.24 14.57 67.02
CA MET A 1 -10.79 14.36 66.84
C MET A 1 -10.52 14.31 65.35
N ARG A 2 -9.70 15.24 64.83
CA ARG A 2 -9.33 15.32 63.40
C ARG A 2 -8.32 14.22 63.10
N ASN A 3 -8.65 13.32 62.17
CA ASN A 3 -7.67 12.42 61.54
C ASN A 3 -6.69 13.29 60.74
N GLN A 4 -5.53 13.58 61.31
CA GLN A 4 -4.39 14.07 60.54
C GLN A 4 -3.77 12.85 59.87
N CYS A 5 -4.12 12.64 58.60
CA CYS A 5 -3.36 11.75 57.73
C CYS A 5 -1.94 12.36 57.61
N ALA A 6 -0.92 11.55 57.84
CA ALA A 6 0.48 11.97 57.69
C ALA A 6 0.70 12.60 56.29
N ASP A 7 1.36 13.75 56.24
CA ASP A 7 1.80 14.35 54.98
C ASP A 7 2.97 13.52 54.43
N TYR A 8 2.89 13.13 53.15
CA TYR A 8 3.94 12.36 52.48
C TYR A 8 4.70 13.29 51.53
N HIS A 9 6.03 13.20 51.51
CA HIS A 9 6.87 13.94 50.58
C HIS A 9 7.74 12.97 49.79
N TRP A 10 7.76 13.14 48.46
CA TRP A 10 8.55 12.32 47.56
C TRP A 10 9.16 13.14 46.43
N ASN A 11 10.34 12.71 45.97
CA ASN A 11 11.00 13.19 44.75
C ASN A 11 11.52 11.97 43.99
N ALA A 12 11.39 11.96 42.66
CA ALA A 12 11.75 10.84 41.81
C ALA A 12 12.44 11.31 40.51
N ASP A 13 13.52 10.65 40.17
CA ASP A 13 14.20 10.71 38.89
C ASP A 13 13.77 9.51 38.03
N VAL A 14 13.39 9.77 36.78
CA VAL A 14 12.86 8.77 35.86
C VAL A 14 13.80 8.64 34.67
N SER A 15 14.26 7.42 34.40
CA SER A 15 15.14 7.11 33.27
C SER A 15 14.67 5.89 32.49
N LYS A 16 15.02 5.81 31.20
CA LYS A 16 14.73 4.64 30.36
C LYS A 16 15.69 3.51 30.71
N ASP A 17 15.17 2.31 30.91
CA ASP A 17 15.94 1.10 31.18
C ASP A 17 15.93 0.19 29.95
N GLY A 18 16.99 0.25 29.15
CA GLY A 18 17.13 -0.55 27.92
C GLY A 18 16.29 -0.09 26.73
N ALA A 19 16.29 -0.91 25.67
CA ALA A 19 15.65 -0.60 24.39
C ALA A 19 14.12 -0.77 24.43
N VAL A 20 13.42 0.05 23.64
CA VAL A 20 11.99 -0.15 23.34
C VAL A 20 11.82 -1.51 22.65
N ARG A 21 10.87 -2.30 23.12
CA ARG A 21 10.46 -3.55 22.48
C ARG A 21 9.12 -3.34 21.79
N ILE A 22 9.01 -3.77 20.54
CA ILE A 22 7.77 -3.72 19.76
C ILE A 22 7.39 -5.17 19.46
N GLY A 23 6.14 -5.53 19.74
CA GLY A 23 5.60 -6.86 19.56
C GLY A 23 4.11 -6.83 19.23
N LYS A 24 3.48 -7.99 19.32
CA LYS A 24 2.06 -8.18 19.01
C LYS A 24 1.30 -8.63 20.25
N SER A 25 0.15 -8.00 20.50
CA SER A 25 -0.82 -8.41 21.52
C SER A 25 -2.19 -8.54 20.87
N GLY A 26 -2.53 -9.75 20.41
CA GLY A 26 -3.77 -9.96 19.64
C GLY A 26 -3.73 -9.22 18.29
N ALA A 27 -4.63 -8.26 18.10
CA ALA A 27 -4.68 -7.41 16.92
C ALA A 27 -3.88 -6.10 17.07
N ASP A 28 -3.45 -5.77 18.28
CA ASP A 28 -2.79 -4.50 18.59
C ASP A 28 -1.27 -4.63 18.61
N ILE A 29 -0.59 -3.51 18.32
CA ILE A 29 0.86 -3.40 18.41
C ILE A 29 1.22 -3.16 19.88
N GLN A 30 1.94 -4.08 20.50
CA GLN A 30 2.42 -3.89 21.86
C GLN A 30 3.77 -3.17 21.85
N VAL A 31 3.84 -2.01 22.49
CA VAL A 31 5.09 -1.26 22.71
C VAL A 31 5.43 -1.34 24.18
N ALA A 32 6.59 -1.89 24.51
CA ALA A 32 7.07 -2.02 25.87
C ALA A 32 8.39 -1.28 26.07
N GLN A 33 8.47 -0.49 27.14
CA GLN A 33 9.67 0.22 27.58
C GLN A 33 9.82 0.00 29.08
N ASN A 34 10.95 -0.58 29.49
CA ASN A 34 11.26 -0.60 30.91
C ASN A 34 11.72 0.80 31.34
N ILE A 35 11.31 1.20 32.53
CA ILE A 35 11.61 2.51 33.12
C ILE A 35 12.25 2.23 34.48
N HIS A 36 13.36 2.90 34.77
CA HIS A 36 14.01 2.88 36.06
C HIS A 36 13.72 4.18 36.79
N ILE A 37 13.10 4.06 37.97
CA ILE A 37 12.72 5.17 38.83
C ILE A 37 13.56 5.08 40.08
N THR A 38 14.34 6.11 40.35
CA THR A 38 15.07 6.26 41.62
C THR A 38 14.58 7.50 42.32
N GLY A 39 14.64 7.55 43.64
CA GLY A 39 14.11 8.72 44.34
C GLY A 39 14.23 8.64 45.83
N LYS A 40 13.60 9.59 46.51
CA LYS A 40 13.46 9.63 47.96
C LYS A 40 12.00 9.81 48.34
N ALA A 41 11.51 9.03 49.29
CA ALA A 41 10.17 9.12 49.84
C ALA A 41 10.22 9.09 51.37
N GLY A 42 9.37 9.84 52.05
CA GLY A 42 9.31 9.82 53.51
C GLY A 42 8.07 10.47 54.10
N LEU A 43 7.91 10.27 55.40
CA LEU A 43 6.83 10.84 56.20
C LEU A 43 7.21 12.27 56.63
N GLY A 44 6.24 13.18 56.61
CA GLY A 44 6.36 14.55 57.10
C GLY A 44 6.08 14.65 58.61
N GLY A 45 6.63 15.69 59.23
CA GLY A 45 6.41 16.04 60.64
C GLY A 45 7.61 15.75 61.54
N ALA A 46 7.68 16.46 62.67
CA ALA A 46 8.83 16.43 63.59
C ALA A 46 9.14 15.02 64.14
N LEU A 47 8.13 14.16 64.28
CA LEU A 47 8.30 12.77 64.71
C LEU A 47 8.97 11.90 63.64
N ALA A 48 8.69 12.17 62.36
CA ALA A 48 9.30 11.45 61.25
C ALA A 48 10.78 11.83 61.05
N GLU A 49 11.12 13.11 61.26
CA GLU A 49 12.51 13.59 61.27
C GLU A 49 13.31 12.97 62.42
N ALA A 50 12.74 12.95 63.63
CA ALA A 50 13.39 12.35 64.80
C ALA A 50 13.68 10.85 64.63
N LEU A 51 12.88 10.16 63.81
CA LEU A 51 13.02 8.72 63.54
C LEU A 51 13.76 8.41 62.23
N SER A 52 14.32 9.41 61.55
CA SER A 52 14.99 9.26 60.25
C SER A 52 14.09 8.59 59.18
N LEU A 53 12.79 8.89 59.24
CA LEU A 53 11.75 8.39 58.32
C LEU A 53 11.47 9.40 57.18
N SER A 54 12.14 10.55 57.19
CA SER A 54 12.11 11.56 56.12
C SER A 54 13.18 11.24 55.05
N GLY A 55 12.76 11.01 53.81
CA GLY A 55 13.65 10.93 52.65
C GLY A 55 14.43 9.61 52.44
N LYS A 56 13.79 8.45 52.68
CA LYS A 56 14.36 7.13 52.36
C LYS A 56 14.48 6.94 50.84
N SER A 57 15.64 6.45 50.39
CA SER A 57 15.85 6.16 48.97
C SER A 57 14.99 4.98 48.52
N PHE A 58 14.44 5.07 47.32
CA PHE A 58 13.79 3.95 46.66
C PHE A 58 14.34 3.77 45.25
N ASP A 59 14.29 2.52 44.80
CA ASP A 59 14.66 2.10 43.45
C ASP A 59 13.54 1.18 42.96
N ALA A 60 12.95 1.53 41.83
CA ALA A 60 11.87 0.77 41.22
C ALA A 60 12.11 0.61 39.74
N ARG A 61 11.87 -0.61 39.24
CA ARG A 61 11.84 -0.90 37.80
C ARG A 61 10.40 -1.17 37.38
N VAL A 62 9.96 -0.45 36.37
CA VAL A 62 8.60 -0.44 35.84
C VAL A 62 8.65 -1.04 34.45
N ALA A 63 7.96 -2.16 34.26
CA ALA A 63 7.79 -2.77 32.95
C ALA A 63 6.53 -2.18 32.30
N SER A 64 6.66 -1.02 31.65
CA SER A 64 5.51 -0.40 30.98
C SER A 64 5.30 -1.05 29.61
N ALA A 65 4.06 -1.45 29.33
CA ALA A 65 3.63 -1.93 28.02
C ALA A 65 2.29 -1.32 27.64
N MET A 66 2.15 -0.92 26.38
CA MET A 66 0.94 -0.33 25.82
C MET A 66 0.57 -1.05 24.53
N ASN A 67 -0.71 -1.36 24.37
CA ASN A 67 -1.29 -1.81 23.12
C ASN A 67 -1.75 -0.60 22.32
N LEU A 68 -1.23 -0.49 21.10
CA LEU A 68 -1.50 0.58 20.16
C LEU A 68 -2.31 0.04 18.99
N ASN A 69 -3.38 0.75 18.66
CA ASN A 69 -4.12 0.59 17.43
C ASN A 69 -4.09 1.93 16.69
N VAL A 70 -3.49 1.94 15.50
CA VAL A 70 -3.31 3.16 14.69
C VAL A 70 -4.05 2.98 13.37
N GLY A 71 -5.00 3.86 13.11
CA GLY A 71 -5.80 3.88 11.90
C GLY A 71 -6.08 5.29 11.41
N LEU A 72 -6.91 5.38 10.38
CA LEU A 72 -7.47 6.65 9.88
C LEU A 72 -8.99 6.52 9.83
N ASP A 73 -9.71 7.60 10.13
CA ASP A 73 -11.14 7.69 9.86
C ASP A 73 -11.41 7.91 8.36
N ASN A 74 -12.69 7.93 7.98
CA ASN A 74 -13.12 8.15 6.60
C ASN A 74 -12.77 9.55 6.05
N ARG A 75 -12.28 10.47 6.90
CA ARG A 75 -11.83 11.83 6.54
C ARG A 75 -10.31 11.96 6.61
N TRP A 76 -9.59 10.84 6.68
CA TRP A 76 -8.13 10.79 6.79
C TRP A 76 -7.58 11.38 8.10
N CYS A 77 -8.40 11.43 9.15
CA CYS A 77 -7.93 11.83 10.47
C CYS A 77 -7.34 10.63 11.22
N PRO A 78 -6.16 10.77 11.86
CA PRO A 78 -5.58 9.77 12.74
C PRO A 78 -6.56 9.29 13.81
N LEU A 79 -6.72 7.98 13.91
CA LEU A 79 -7.38 7.29 15.00
C LEU A 79 -6.32 6.49 15.75
N VAL A 80 -5.84 7.03 16.87
CA VAL A 80 -4.91 6.34 17.75
C VAL A 80 -5.65 5.90 19.00
N LYS A 81 -5.68 4.58 19.24
CA LYS A 81 -6.16 4.01 20.51
C LYS A 81 -4.97 3.42 21.25
N VAL A 82 -4.82 3.80 22.50
CA VAL A 82 -3.79 3.34 23.42
C VAL A 82 -4.47 2.66 24.59
N ALA A 83 -4.15 1.40 24.82
CA ALA A 83 -4.60 0.67 25.98
C ALA A 83 -3.38 0.14 26.75
N PRO A 84 -3.10 0.61 27.98
CA PRO A 84 -2.04 0.00 28.79
C PRO A 84 -2.33 -1.47 29.07
N VAL A 85 -1.26 -2.25 29.15
CA VAL A 85 -1.32 -3.69 29.42
C VAL A 85 -1.03 -3.95 30.88
N GLY A 86 -2.02 -4.48 31.61
CA GLY A 86 -1.84 -4.94 32.99
C GLY A 86 -1.53 -3.83 33.99
N ARG A 87 -0.82 -4.20 35.06
CA ARG A 87 -0.29 -3.27 36.06
C ARG A 87 1.01 -2.69 35.54
N TRP A 88 1.18 -1.38 35.64
CA TRP A 88 2.40 -0.67 35.25
C TRP A 88 3.59 -1.09 36.11
N VAL A 89 3.33 -1.34 37.40
CA VAL A 89 4.34 -1.70 38.41
C VAL A 89 3.95 -3.02 39.08
N ASP A 90 4.77 -4.05 38.90
CA ASP A 90 4.57 -5.36 39.54
C ASP A 90 5.03 -5.37 41.01
N SER A 91 6.16 -4.71 41.29
CA SER A 91 6.65 -4.54 42.66
C SER A 91 7.47 -3.26 42.79
N ALA A 92 7.22 -2.51 43.86
CA ALA A 92 8.03 -1.39 44.28
C ALA A 92 7.88 -1.30 45.80
N SER A 93 8.98 -1.16 46.54
CA SER A 93 8.93 -1.05 47.99
C SER A 93 9.97 -0.10 48.54
N VAL A 94 9.62 0.65 49.58
CA VAL A 94 10.57 1.47 50.35
C VAL A 94 10.73 0.86 51.72
N GLU A 95 11.97 0.65 52.13
CA GLU A 95 12.30 0.28 53.51
C GLU A 95 12.12 1.50 54.41
N VAL A 96 11.03 1.51 55.18
CA VAL A 96 10.68 2.64 56.05
C VAL A 96 11.34 2.48 57.42
N VAL A 97 11.38 1.27 57.94
CA VAL A 97 12.05 0.95 59.20
C VAL A 97 13.18 -0.01 58.92
N GLY A 98 14.41 0.43 59.17
CA GLY A 98 15.60 -0.43 59.13
C GLY A 98 15.53 -1.50 60.22
N ARG A 99 16.19 -2.64 60.01
CA ARG A 99 16.30 -3.68 61.06
C ARG A 99 17.09 -3.12 62.25
N ASN A 100 16.38 -2.75 63.31
CA ASN A 100 16.97 -2.23 64.53
C ASN A 100 16.92 -3.31 65.60
N CYS A 101 18.10 -3.68 66.11
CA CYS A 101 18.25 -4.64 67.19
C CYS A 101 18.63 -3.90 68.46
N VAL A 102 17.80 -4.02 69.48
CA VAL A 102 18.10 -3.50 70.82
C VAL A 102 18.63 -4.66 71.65
N GLY A 103 19.90 -4.57 72.04
CA GLY A 103 20.48 -5.45 73.04
C GLY A 103 20.06 -5.00 74.42
N ILE A 104 19.49 -5.91 75.21
CA ILE A 104 19.21 -5.67 76.62
C ILE A 104 20.36 -6.31 77.40
N ASP A 105 21.14 -5.50 78.10
CA ASP A 105 22.20 -6.00 78.97
C ASP A 105 21.60 -6.44 80.32
N LEU A 106 21.60 -7.75 80.57
CA LEU A 106 21.12 -8.33 81.83
C LEU A 106 22.29 -8.76 82.74
N GLY A 107 23.49 -8.23 82.52
CA GLY A 107 24.69 -8.57 83.28
C GLY A 107 25.07 -10.05 83.12
N PRO A 108 25.30 -10.81 84.22
CA PRO A 108 25.73 -12.21 84.13
C PRO A 108 24.69 -13.16 83.49
N LEU A 109 23.47 -12.68 83.22
CA LEU A 109 22.41 -13.43 82.53
C LEU A 109 22.46 -13.30 81.00
N GLY A 110 23.41 -12.54 80.45
CA GLY A 110 23.67 -12.41 79.01
C GLY A 110 23.02 -11.18 78.36
N HIS A 111 23.25 -11.02 77.05
CA HIS A 111 22.82 -9.86 76.26
C HIS A 111 21.82 -10.27 75.16
N PRO A 112 20.56 -10.63 75.48
CA PRO A 112 19.58 -10.92 74.45
C PRO A 112 19.32 -9.70 73.56
N GLN A 113 19.27 -9.92 72.25
CA GLN A 113 18.90 -8.90 71.28
C GLN A 113 17.47 -9.11 70.81
N VAL A 114 16.65 -8.06 70.89
CA VAL A 114 15.32 -8.01 70.28
C VAL A 114 15.41 -7.13 69.05
N CYS A 115 15.19 -7.73 67.87
CA CYS A 115 15.18 -7.01 66.61
C CYS A 115 13.75 -6.69 66.16
N ALA A 116 13.52 -5.46 65.73
CA ALA A 116 12.30 -5.04 65.04
C ALA A 116 12.66 -4.54 63.62
N GLY A 117 11.89 -4.96 62.62
CA GLY A 117 12.10 -4.61 61.20
C GLY A 117 12.84 -5.68 60.37
N PRO A 118 12.98 -5.47 59.04
CA PRO A 118 12.56 -4.27 58.32
C PRO A 118 11.05 -4.23 58.03
N VAL A 119 10.50 -3.02 57.96
CA VAL A 119 9.12 -2.78 57.49
C VAL A 119 9.20 -2.09 56.12
N ASN A 120 8.68 -2.75 55.10
CA ASN A 120 8.63 -2.26 53.74
C ASN A 120 7.23 -1.70 53.44
N LEU A 121 7.14 -0.49 52.88
CA LEU A 121 5.91 0.02 52.30
C LEU A 121 5.86 -0.36 50.81
N GLY A 122 4.83 -1.11 50.41
CA GLY A 122 4.57 -1.38 49.00
C GLY A 122 4.07 -0.12 48.29
N LEU A 123 4.82 0.33 47.29
CA LEU A 123 4.47 1.47 46.44
C LEU A 123 3.73 1.07 45.16
N ALA A 124 3.64 -0.22 44.85
CA ALA A 124 3.03 -0.69 43.60
C ALA A 124 1.59 -0.20 43.42
N ASP A 125 0.74 -0.28 44.45
CA ASP A 125 -0.65 0.18 44.37
C ASP A 125 -0.75 1.70 44.18
N VAL A 126 0.09 2.46 44.87
CA VAL A 126 0.16 3.93 44.78
C VAL A 126 0.59 4.36 43.38
N LEU A 127 1.66 3.75 42.85
CA LEU A 127 2.17 4.04 41.52
C LEU A 127 1.17 3.65 40.44
N ASN A 128 0.55 2.47 40.53
CA ASN A 128 -0.50 2.05 39.58
C ASN A 128 -1.71 3.01 39.61
N SER A 129 -2.16 3.42 40.80
CA SER A 129 -3.26 4.39 40.92
C SER A 129 -2.92 5.75 40.29
N GLU A 130 -1.67 6.19 40.37
CA GLU A 130 -1.24 7.46 39.78
C GLU A 130 -1.14 7.36 38.26
N PHE A 131 -0.60 6.25 37.73
CA PHE A 131 -0.61 5.97 36.30
C PHE A 131 -2.03 5.89 35.73
N ASP A 132 -2.97 5.28 36.46
CA ASP A 132 -4.36 5.17 36.02
C ASP A 132 -5.07 6.53 35.92
N LYS A 133 -4.75 7.50 36.80
CA LYS A 133 -5.29 8.87 36.70
C LYS A 133 -4.85 9.58 35.42
N HIS A 134 -3.64 9.30 34.95
CA HIS A 134 -3.06 9.91 33.75
C HIS A 134 -3.32 9.12 32.48
N ARG A 135 -4.05 8.00 32.55
CA ARG A 135 -4.37 7.16 31.39
C ARG A 135 -5.10 7.94 30.29
N ASP A 136 -6.06 8.77 30.66
CA ASP A 136 -6.81 9.59 29.72
C ASP A 136 -5.97 10.74 29.14
N ASP A 137 -4.99 11.24 29.90
CA ASP A 137 -4.02 12.22 29.41
C ASP A 137 -3.11 11.59 28.36
N ILE A 138 -2.62 10.36 28.58
CA ILE A 138 -1.81 9.60 27.61
C ILE A 138 -2.60 9.34 26.33
N GLN A 139 -3.87 8.93 26.45
CA GLN A 139 -4.74 8.71 25.30
C GLN A 139 -4.96 10.01 24.50
N ARG A 140 -5.22 11.13 25.18
CA ARG A 140 -5.38 12.45 24.54
C ARG A 140 -4.08 12.93 23.88
N ALA A 141 -2.95 12.77 24.55
CA ALA A 141 -1.64 13.11 24.01
C ALA A 141 -1.29 12.28 22.77
N ALA A 142 -1.57 10.97 22.80
CA ALA A 142 -1.37 10.08 21.65
C ALA A 142 -2.28 10.42 20.46
N GLN A 143 -3.55 10.78 20.72
CA GLN A 143 -4.45 11.28 19.67
C GLN A 143 -4.01 12.63 19.11
N GLY A 144 -3.48 13.52 19.95
CA GLY A 144 -2.98 14.84 19.56
C GLY A 144 -1.60 14.84 18.91
N ALA A 145 -0.84 13.73 19.00
CA ALA A 145 0.51 13.63 18.45
C ALA A 145 0.55 13.77 16.92
N VAL A 146 -0.54 13.43 16.24
CA VAL A 146 -0.65 13.57 14.78
C VAL A 146 -1.90 14.38 14.44
N SER A 147 -1.69 15.60 13.96
CA SER A 147 -2.79 16.49 13.54
C SER A 147 -3.49 15.95 12.28
N CYS A 148 -4.83 15.93 12.31
CA CYS A 148 -5.63 15.58 11.13
C CYS A 148 -5.31 16.50 9.93
N ASP A 149 -5.12 17.80 10.17
CA ASP A 149 -4.86 18.75 9.09
C ASP A 149 -3.49 18.50 8.43
N ILE A 150 -2.49 18.11 9.21
CA ILE A 150 -1.15 17.77 8.68
C ILE A 150 -1.24 16.53 7.79
N VAL A 151 -1.93 15.48 8.24
CA VAL A 151 -2.10 14.25 7.46
C VAL A 151 -2.86 14.54 6.17
N ARG A 152 -3.99 15.24 6.25
CA ARG A 152 -4.79 15.62 5.08
C ARG A 152 -4.01 16.47 4.10
N ALA A 153 -3.23 17.44 4.57
CA ALA A 153 -2.38 18.26 3.71
C ALA A 153 -1.33 17.41 2.99
N LYS A 154 -0.62 16.53 3.71
CA LYS A 154 0.42 15.67 3.14
C LYS A 154 -0.09 14.67 2.14
N VAL A 155 -1.23 14.03 2.42
CA VAL A 155 -1.87 13.14 1.45
C VAL A 155 -2.42 13.95 0.27
N GLY A 156 -3.02 15.11 0.52
CA GLY A 156 -3.54 16.01 -0.51
C GLY A 156 -2.47 16.50 -1.48
N GLU A 157 -1.26 16.80 -1.01
CA GLU A 157 -0.10 17.13 -1.86
C GLU A 157 0.22 16.04 -2.89
N GLN A 158 -0.06 14.77 -2.57
CA GLN A 158 0.20 13.62 -3.43
C GLN A 158 -1.06 13.12 -4.16
N TRP A 159 -2.24 13.62 -3.79
CA TRP A 159 -3.52 13.18 -4.33
C TRP A 159 -3.95 14.05 -5.53
N HIS A 160 -3.23 13.91 -6.62
CA HIS A 160 -3.52 14.61 -7.86
C HIS A 160 -3.42 13.67 -9.06
N PRO A 161 -4.09 14.00 -10.18
CA PRO A 161 -3.84 13.32 -11.43
C PRO A 161 -2.38 13.51 -11.85
N PHE A 162 -1.78 12.48 -12.41
CA PHE A 162 -0.45 12.56 -12.97
C PHE A 162 -0.37 11.77 -14.27
N SER A 163 0.60 12.12 -15.10
CA SER A 163 0.73 11.56 -16.43
C SER A 163 2.10 10.91 -16.57
N ILE A 164 2.13 9.65 -16.98
CA ILE A 164 3.38 8.97 -17.32
C ILE A 164 3.59 9.14 -18.82
N LYS A 165 4.64 9.88 -19.19
CA LYS A 165 5.05 10.03 -20.58
C LYS A 165 5.64 8.70 -21.09
N ILE A 166 5.13 8.24 -22.21
CA ILE A 166 5.58 7.06 -22.95
C ILE A 166 6.21 7.58 -24.24
N ASP A 167 7.54 7.67 -24.24
CA ASP A 167 8.30 8.06 -25.42
C ASP A 167 8.27 6.96 -26.48
N ARG A 168 8.08 7.36 -27.74
CA ARG A 168 7.95 6.46 -28.89
C ARG A 168 8.86 6.94 -30.01
N SER A 169 9.70 6.05 -30.53
CA SER A 169 10.69 6.41 -31.55
C SER A 169 10.00 6.90 -32.84
N GLY A 170 10.30 8.13 -33.24
CA GLY A 170 9.74 8.74 -34.46
C GLY A 170 8.25 9.06 -34.42
N GLN A 171 7.61 9.03 -33.25
CA GLN A 171 6.17 9.22 -33.08
C GLN A 171 5.87 10.19 -31.94
N THR A 172 4.68 10.78 -31.95
CA THR A 172 4.20 11.63 -30.85
C THR A 172 4.19 10.83 -29.55
N PRO A 173 4.72 11.39 -28.44
CA PRO A 173 4.68 10.71 -27.16
C PRO A 173 3.24 10.49 -26.73
N LEU A 174 3.00 9.37 -26.05
CA LEU A 174 1.72 9.10 -25.40
C LEU A 174 1.81 9.41 -23.92
N PHE A 175 0.69 9.72 -23.31
CA PHE A 175 0.56 9.94 -21.89
C PHE A 175 -0.43 8.93 -21.33
N LEU A 176 0.04 8.10 -20.41
CA LEU A 176 -0.83 7.34 -19.53
C LEU A 176 -1.27 8.27 -18.41
N ASN A 177 -2.45 8.84 -18.56
CA ASN A 177 -3.04 9.73 -17.58
C ASN A 177 -3.66 8.89 -16.47
N ILE A 178 -3.26 9.11 -15.22
CA ILE A 178 -3.70 8.36 -14.05
C ILE A 178 -4.40 9.33 -13.10
N GLU A 179 -5.68 9.07 -12.85
CA GLU A 179 -6.51 9.88 -11.98
C GLU A 179 -6.95 9.04 -10.76
N PRO A 180 -6.51 9.37 -9.54
CA PRO A 180 -6.93 8.65 -8.35
C PRO A 180 -8.39 8.96 -8.00
N LYS A 181 -9.19 7.91 -7.71
CA LYS A 181 -10.64 8.00 -7.49
C LYS A 181 -11.07 7.56 -6.11
N THR A 182 -10.47 6.49 -5.59
CA THR A 182 -10.84 5.89 -4.30
C THR A 182 -9.60 5.50 -3.52
N ALA A 183 -9.70 5.53 -2.20
CA ALA A 183 -8.64 5.11 -1.29
C ALA A 183 -9.21 4.19 -0.22
N GLY A 184 -8.42 3.22 0.24
CA GLY A 184 -8.72 2.45 1.42
C GLY A 184 -7.48 2.16 2.25
N PHE A 185 -7.67 2.03 3.56
CA PHE A 185 -6.59 1.82 4.51
C PHE A 185 -7.00 0.78 5.55
N SER A 186 -6.08 -0.13 5.88
CA SER A 186 -6.34 -1.16 6.90
C SER A 186 -6.05 -0.72 8.33
N GLY A 187 -5.38 0.42 8.51
CA GLY A 187 -4.65 0.68 9.75
C GLY A 187 -3.35 -0.10 9.81
N LEU A 188 -2.59 0.15 10.88
CA LEU A 188 -1.42 -0.64 11.25
C LEU A 188 -1.91 -1.87 11.99
N VAL A 189 -1.60 -3.05 11.44
CA VAL A 189 -1.97 -4.34 12.05
C VAL A 189 -0.71 -5.04 12.54
N ALA A 190 -0.76 -5.52 13.78
CA ALA A 190 0.36 -6.24 14.37
C ALA A 190 0.56 -7.61 13.70
N GLY A 191 1.77 -7.85 13.18
CA GLY A 191 2.24 -9.16 12.73
C GLY A 191 3.30 -9.72 13.68
N ASP A 192 3.62 -11.01 13.54
CA ASP A 192 4.49 -11.72 14.48
C ASP A 192 5.96 -11.23 14.43
N SER A 193 6.39 -10.65 13.31
CA SER A 193 7.74 -10.11 13.10
C SER A 193 7.78 -8.68 12.51
N ALA A 194 6.65 -8.16 12.02
CA ALA A 194 6.54 -6.83 11.42
C ALA A 194 5.07 -6.35 11.45
N SER A 195 4.86 -5.03 11.47
CA SER A 195 3.53 -4.46 11.29
C SER A 195 3.12 -4.48 9.82
N LYS A 196 1.88 -4.86 9.56
CA LYS A 196 1.29 -4.92 8.21
C LYS A 196 0.43 -3.70 7.97
N ILE A 197 0.53 -3.17 6.77
CA ILE A 197 -0.28 -2.06 6.28
C ILE A 197 -0.79 -2.44 4.89
N VAL A 198 -2.08 -2.18 4.64
CA VAL A 198 -2.69 -2.29 3.32
C VAL A 198 -3.21 -0.92 2.93
N VAL A 199 -2.75 -0.44 1.79
CA VAL A 199 -3.27 0.75 1.12
C VAL A 199 -3.87 0.29 -0.20
N ARG A 200 -5.15 0.60 -0.41
CA ARG A 200 -5.85 0.36 -1.68
C ARG A 200 -6.06 1.70 -2.35
N VAL A 201 -5.71 1.79 -3.63
CA VAL A 201 -5.98 2.97 -4.43
C VAL A 201 -6.67 2.51 -5.70
N GLY A 202 -7.91 2.96 -5.90
CA GLY A 202 -8.59 2.80 -7.17
C GLY A 202 -8.33 4.01 -8.04
N VAL A 203 -7.80 3.78 -9.24
CA VAL A 203 -7.49 4.85 -10.18
C VAL A 203 -8.22 4.61 -11.51
N LYS A 204 -8.55 5.70 -12.20
CA LYS A 204 -8.98 5.68 -13.59
C LYS A 204 -7.76 5.99 -14.45
N THR A 205 -7.52 5.23 -15.51
CA THR A 205 -6.43 5.55 -16.44
C THR A 205 -6.93 5.77 -17.86
N VAL A 206 -6.31 6.69 -18.58
CA VAL A 206 -6.67 7.00 -19.96
C VAL A 206 -5.39 7.16 -20.75
N LEU A 207 -5.29 6.50 -21.90
CA LEU A 207 -4.18 6.70 -22.82
C LEU A 207 -4.55 7.83 -23.79
N SER A 208 -3.74 8.88 -23.82
CA SER A 208 -4.01 10.08 -24.62
C SER A 208 -2.72 10.60 -25.27
N PRO A 209 -2.79 11.28 -26.43
CA PRO A 209 -1.66 12.04 -26.97
C PRO A 209 -1.34 13.31 -26.15
N SER A 210 -2.18 13.68 -25.19
CA SER A 210 -2.00 14.84 -24.32
C SER A 210 -1.92 14.46 -22.85
N GLU A 211 -1.03 15.13 -22.14
CA GLU A 211 -0.92 15.11 -20.68
C GLU A 211 -2.21 15.64 -20.03
N MET A 212 -2.65 14.97 -18.95
CA MET A 212 -3.72 15.48 -18.10
C MET A 212 -3.20 16.62 -17.22
N ALA A 213 -3.99 17.68 -17.09
CA ALA A 213 -3.65 18.79 -16.21
C ALA A 213 -3.49 18.30 -14.77
N ASN A 214 -2.37 18.69 -14.13
CA ASN A 214 -2.14 18.45 -12.71
C ASN A 214 -2.96 19.47 -11.90
N THR A 215 -4.27 19.22 -11.80
CA THR A 215 -5.16 19.96 -10.91
C THR A 215 -5.28 19.18 -9.61
N GLY A 216 -5.03 19.84 -8.47
CA GLY A 216 -5.14 19.21 -7.15
C GLY A 216 -6.50 18.52 -6.99
N GLY A 217 -6.49 17.22 -6.67
CA GLY A 217 -7.70 16.44 -6.46
C GLY A 217 -8.29 16.68 -5.08
N THR A 218 -9.61 16.57 -4.95
CA THR A 218 -10.23 16.45 -3.61
C THR A 218 -9.99 15.03 -3.10
N LEU A 219 -9.49 14.91 -1.86
CA LEU A 219 -9.34 13.60 -1.22
C LEU A 219 -10.71 12.90 -1.13
N PRO A 220 -10.84 11.64 -1.62
CA PRO A 220 -12.07 10.88 -1.45
C PRO A 220 -12.26 10.50 0.01
N ALA A 221 -13.46 10.04 0.36
CA ALA A 221 -13.66 9.34 1.63
C ALA A 221 -12.77 8.08 1.65
N LEU A 222 -12.18 7.79 2.82
CA LEU A 222 -11.31 6.64 3.01
C LEU A 222 -12.12 5.41 3.42
N ASP A 223 -12.01 4.33 2.63
CA ASP A 223 -12.69 3.07 2.90
C ASP A 223 -11.84 2.15 3.82
N PRO A 224 -12.48 1.31 4.66
CA PRO A 224 -11.74 0.28 5.40
C PRO A 224 -11.19 -0.79 4.44
N ALA A 225 -9.92 -1.16 4.61
CA ALA A 225 -9.30 -2.26 3.86
C ALA A 225 -9.00 -3.46 4.79
N ALA A 226 -9.20 -4.68 4.29
CA ALA A 226 -8.83 -5.88 5.04
C ALA A 226 -7.30 -6.07 5.06
N ALA A 227 -6.74 -6.34 6.24
CA ALA A 227 -5.30 -6.41 6.50
C ALA A 227 -4.67 -7.79 6.27
N ASN A 228 -5.44 -8.76 5.79
CA ASN A 228 -5.09 -10.18 5.74
C ASN A 228 -3.85 -10.49 4.87
N GLN A 229 -3.42 -9.57 3.99
CA GLN A 229 -2.13 -9.60 3.32
C GLN A 229 -1.62 -8.15 3.15
N GLY A 230 -0.57 -7.77 3.89
CA GLY A 230 0.10 -6.47 3.70
C GLY A 230 0.53 -6.31 2.26
N GLY A 231 0.11 -5.24 1.60
CA GLY A 231 0.27 -5.14 0.16
C GLY A 231 -0.42 -3.95 -0.49
N LEU A 232 -0.01 -3.68 -1.71
CA LEU A 232 -0.57 -2.68 -2.60
C LEU A 232 -1.31 -3.41 -3.73
N ASP A 233 -2.62 -3.18 -3.82
CA ASP A 233 -3.49 -3.69 -4.88
C ASP A 233 -4.05 -2.48 -5.64
N ILE A 234 -3.65 -2.34 -6.90
CA ILE A 234 -4.11 -1.27 -7.80
C ILE A 234 -4.81 -1.93 -8.99
N ASN A 235 -6.06 -1.55 -9.19
CA ASN A 235 -6.79 -1.88 -10.41
C ASN A 235 -6.72 -0.68 -11.35
N LEU A 236 -6.09 -0.89 -12.50
CA LEU A 236 -5.92 0.10 -13.55
C LEU A 236 -6.89 -0.24 -14.68
N GLN A 237 -7.57 0.76 -15.21
CA GLN A 237 -8.38 0.62 -16.42
C GLN A 237 -7.82 1.58 -17.44
N ALA A 238 -7.18 1.10 -18.50
CA ALA A 238 -6.69 1.91 -19.60
C ALA A 238 -7.80 2.03 -20.64
N VAL A 239 -8.32 3.24 -20.80
CA VAL A 239 -9.34 3.56 -21.80
C VAL A 239 -8.67 4.19 -23.02
N ALA A 240 -8.91 3.60 -24.20
CA ALA A 240 -8.41 4.09 -25.49
C ALA A 240 -9.58 4.35 -26.45
N PRO A 241 -9.81 5.59 -26.90
CA PRO A 241 -10.81 5.90 -27.93
C PRO A 241 -10.50 5.20 -29.26
N TYR A 242 -11.52 4.76 -30.00
CA TYR A 242 -11.29 4.09 -31.28
C TYR A 242 -10.65 4.99 -32.33
N ASP A 243 -10.97 6.29 -32.36
CA ASP A 243 -10.31 7.23 -33.28
C ASP A 243 -8.79 7.28 -33.05
N PHE A 244 -8.38 7.23 -31.79
CA PHE A 244 -6.96 7.17 -31.43
C PHE A 244 -6.34 5.86 -31.93
N LEU A 245 -6.95 4.72 -31.62
CA LEU A 245 -6.45 3.40 -32.04
C LEU A 245 -6.43 3.24 -33.57
N LYS A 246 -7.41 3.79 -34.27
CA LYS A 246 -7.50 3.84 -35.73
C LYS A 246 -6.34 4.63 -36.32
N ASN A 247 -6.04 5.80 -35.77
CA ASN A 247 -4.91 6.62 -36.22
C ASN A 247 -3.56 5.91 -36.01
N GLU A 248 -3.41 5.23 -34.87
CA GLU A 248 -2.21 4.42 -34.58
C GLU A 248 -2.06 3.25 -35.56
N LEU A 249 -3.15 2.54 -35.83
CA LEU A 249 -3.16 1.46 -36.82
C LEU A 249 -2.87 2.00 -38.23
N ALA A 250 -3.40 3.16 -38.58
CA ALA A 250 -3.19 3.80 -39.87
C ALA A 250 -1.71 4.16 -40.04
N ALA A 251 -1.10 4.77 -39.03
CA ALA A 251 0.32 5.10 -39.04
C ALA A 251 1.21 3.86 -39.19
N ALA A 252 0.79 2.72 -38.64
CA ALA A 252 1.55 1.47 -38.71
C ALA A 252 1.37 0.69 -40.04
N MET A 253 0.24 0.86 -40.73
CA MET A 253 -0.16 -0.02 -41.85
C MET A 253 -0.34 0.70 -43.19
N LYS A 254 -0.77 1.96 -43.19
CA LYS A 254 -1.07 2.71 -44.42
C LYS A 254 0.18 2.86 -45.28
N GLY A 255 0.03 2.58 -46.57
CA GLY A 255 1.11 2.62 -47.55
C GLY A 255 2.04 1.40 -47.53
N LYS A 256 1.86 0.45 -46.61
CA LYS A 256 2.63 -0.81 -46.64
C LYS A 256 2.16 -1.67 -47.81
N THR A 257 3.14 -2.26 -48.49
CA THR A 257 2.94 -3.19 -49.59
C THR A 257 3.46 -4.56 -49.21
N PHE A 258 2.64 -5.58 -49.41
CA PHE A 258 2.95 -6.99 -49.18
C PHE A 258 3.02 -7.70 -50.52
N LYS A 259 4.09 -8.46 -50.75
CA LYS A 259 4.31 -9.22 -51.99
C LYS A 259 4.46 -10.69 -51.66
N LYS A 260 3.79 -11.55 -52.43
CA LYS A 260 3.94 -13.00 -52.32
C LYS A 260 3.90 -13.64 -53.69
N ASP A 261 4.86 -14.50 -53.98
CA ASP A 261 4.82 -15.36 -55.15
C ASP A 261 3.92 -16.56 -54.84
N THR A 262 2.95 -16.81 -55.73
CA THR A 262 2.06 -17.97 -55.65
C THR A 262 2.20 -18.83 -56.90
N ALA A 263 1.67 -20.06 -56.86
CA ALA A 263 1.64 -20.93 -58.04
C ALA A 263 0.89 -20.31 -59.23
N ALA A 264 -0.02 -19.36 -58.99
CA ALA A 264 -0.76 -18.63 -60.02
C ALA A 264 -0.04 -17.36 -60.53
N GLY A 265 1.05 -16.95 -59.89
CA GLY A 265 1.84 -15.75 -60.20
C GLY A 265 2.07 -14.83 -58.99
N ALA A 266 2.75 -13.70 -59.22
CA ALA A 266 3.06 -12.72 -58.19
C ALA A 266 1.83 -11.91 -57.78
N ILE A 267 1.60 -11.79 -56.48
CA ILE A 267 0.53 -10.98 -55.88
C ILE A 267 1.16 -9.81 -55.14
N GLU A 268 0.63 -8.61 -55.35
CA GLU A 268 1.01 -7.41 -54.61
C GLU A 268 -0.24 -6.79 -53.97
N VAL A 269 -0.22 -6.60 -52.65
CA VAL A 269 -1.32 -5.98 -51.89
C VAL A 269 -0.80 -4.76 -51.16
N ARG A 270 -1.37 -3.59 -51.45
CA ARG A 270 -1.08 -2.33 -50.77
C ARG A 270 -2.24 -1.94 -49.86
N ILE A 271 -1.94 -1.54 -48.63
CA ILE A 271 -2.95 -1.01 -47.71
C ILE A 271 -3.08 0.50 -47.94
N GLU A 272 -4.26 0.94 -48.36
CA GLU A 272 -4.56 2.35 -48.63
C GLU A 272 -5.14 3.06 -47.42
N ASP A 273 -5.93 2.36 -46.63
CA ASP A 273 -6.60 2.92 -45.46
C ASP A 273 -6.94 1.83 -44.45
N VAL A 274 -7.22 2.25 -43.22
CA VAL A 274 -7.64 1.34 -42.16
C VAL A 274 -8.84 1.91 -41.40
N ASP A 275 -9.63 1.01 -40.85
CA ASP A 275 -10.75 1.35 -39.99
C ASP A 275 -10.78 0.42 -38.77
N LEU A 276 -11.31 0.92 -37.66
CA LEU A 276 -11.38 0.19 -36.40
C LEU A 276 -12.62 0.60 -35.63
N TYR A 277 -13.52 -0.35 -35.37
CA TYR A 277 -14.77 -0.08 -34.65
C TYR A 277 -15.25 -1.33 -33.88
N PRO A 278 -16.08 -1.14 -32.84
CA PRO A 278 -16.66 -2.26 -32.11
C PRO A 278 -17.77 -2.92 -32.95
N SER A 279 -17.83 -4.25 -32.91
CA SER A 279 -18.85 -5.04 -33.62
C SER A 279 -19.33 -6.19 -32.74
N SER A 280 -20.50 -6.05 -32.14
CA SER A 280 -21.20 -7.11 -31.38
C SER A 280 -20.34 -7.87 -30.36
N GLY A 281 -19.53 -7.15 -29.57
CA GLY A 281 -18.63 -7.75 -28.57
C GLY A 281 -17.29 -8.26 -29.10
N SER A 282 -17.01 -8.01 -30.39
CA SER A 282 -15.72 -8.17 -31.06
C SER A 282 -15.21 -6.83 -31.59
N LEU A 283 -13.94 -6.78 -31.99
CA LEU A 283 -13.34 -5.65 -32.66
C LEU A 283 -13.34 -5.93 -34.17
N ALA A 284 -13.86 -5.02 -34.97
CA ALA A 284 -13.79 -5.08 -36.42
C ALA A 284 -12.66 -4.17 -36.91
N VAL A 285 -11.75 -4.76 -37.70
CA VAL A 285 -10.65 -4.09 -38.38
C VAL A 285 -10.95 -4.08 -39.86
N GLY A 286 -11.15 -2.90 -40.44
CA GLY A 286 -11.25 -2.71 -41.88
C GLY A 286 -9.88 -2.38 -42.46
N LEU A 287 -9.50 -3.05 -43.55
CA LEU A 287 -8.33 -2.69 -44.35
C LEU A 287 -8.80 -2.39 -45.76
N LYS A 288 -8.61 -1.16 -46.23
CA LYS A 288 -8.80 -0.83 -47.64
C LYS A 288 -7.55 -1.24 -48.38
N ILE A 289 -7.68 -2.17 -49.31
CA ILE A 289 -6.57 -2.73 -50.07
C ILE A 289 -6.68 -2.40 -51.54
N ASP A 290 -5.52 -2.23 -52.18
CA ASP A 290 -5.29 -2.20 -53.62
C ASP A 290 -4.44 -3.44 -53.93
N ALA A 291 -5.04 -4.41 -54.62
CA ALA A 291 -4.43 -5.70 -54.91
C ALA A 291 -4.21 -5.86 -56.42
N LYS A 292 -2.97 -6.16 -56.80
CA LYS A 292 -2.57 -6.57 -58.14
C LYS A 292 -2.44 -8.08 -58.19
N LEU A 293 -3.25 -8.69 -59.05
CA LEU A 293 -3.34 -10.14 -59.18
C LEU A 293 -2.68 -10.62 -60.49
N PRO A 294 -2.30 -11.91 -60.58
CA PRO A 294 -1.71 -12.47 -61.79
C PRO A 294 -2.68 -12.40 -62.97
N GLY A 295 -2.22 -11.88 -64.11
CA GLY A 295 -3.06 -11.56 -65.26
C GLY A 295 -3.66 -10.16 -65.11
N ARG A 296 -3.21 -9.21 -65.94
CA ARG A 296 -3.43 -7.75 -65.86
C ARG A 296 -4.90 -7.26 -65.90
N TRP A 297 -5.89 -8.15 -65.79
CA TRP A 297 -7.32 -7.83 -65.91
C TRP A 297 -8.06 -7.86 -64.56
N PHE A 298 -7.39 -8.22 -63.46
CA PHE A 298 -8.01 -8.44 -62.15
C PHE A 298 -7.44 -7.56 -61.02
N ASP A 299 -6.83 -6.42 -61.35
CA ASP A 299 -6.49 -5.41 -60.34
C ASP A 299 -7.78 -4.97 -59.64
N THR A 300 -7.77 -4.93 -58.31
CA THR A 300 -8.99 -4.71 -57.54
C THR A 300 -8.73 -3.93 -56.27
N THR A 301 -9.71 -3.11 -55.91
CA THR A 301 -9.68 -2.28 -54.70
C THR A 301 -10.91 -2.62 -53.88
N GLY A 302 -10.74 -2.78 -52.57
CA GLY A 302 -11.86 -3.13 -51.70
C GLY A 302 -11.53 -3.03 -50.23
N TRP A 303 -12.57 -3.02 -49.41
CA TRP A 303 -12.43 -3.19 -47.97
C TRP A 303 -12.46 -4.67 -47.61
N VAL A 304 -11.49 -5.08 -46.83
CA VAL A 304 -11.46 -6.37 -46.16
C VAL A 304 -11.69 -6.12 -44.68
N TYR A 305 -12.79 -6.65 -44.14
CA TYR A 305 -13.09 -6.55 -42.72
C TYR A 305 -12.77 -7.87 -42.01
N LEU A 306 -11.97 -7.77 -40.97
CA LEU A 306 -11.67 -8.86 -40.04
C LEU A 306 -12.35 -8.54 -38.72
N SER A 307 -12.99 -9.52 -38.10
CA SER A 307 -13.50 -9.43 -36.75
C SER A 307 -12.74 -10.38 -35.84
N GLY A 308 -12.48 -9.96 -34.61
CA GLY A 308 -11.91 -10.82 -33.58
C GLY A 308 -12.08 -10.23 -32.19
N LYS A 309 -11.98 -11.09 -31.17
CA LYS A 309 -12.15 -10.71 -29.77
C LYS A 309 -10.78 -10.63 -29.08
N PRO A 310 -10.30 -9.46 -28.65
CA PRO A 310 -9.11 -9.36 -27.81
C PRO A 310 -9.39 -9.99 -26.44
N THR A 311 -8.57 -10.97 -26.06
CA THR A 311 -8.66 -11.69 -24.79
C THR A 311 -7.26 -11.74 -24.14
N PRO A 312 -7.13 -11.46 -22.83
CA PRO A 312 -5.88 -11.70 -22.13
C PRO A 312 -5.51 -13.19 -22.12
N VAL A 313 -4.27 -13.51 -22.46
CA VAL A 313 -3.72 -14.87 -22.43
C VAL A 313 -2.41 -14.91 -21.64
N GLN A 314 -1.84 -16.11 -21.45
CA GLN A 314 -0.57 -16.31 -20.72
C GLN A 314 -0.60 -15.67 -19.31
N ASN A 315 -1.66 -15.93 -18.54
CA ASN A 315 -1.88 -15.35 -17.21
C ASN A 315 -1.88 -13.80 -17.22
N GLY A 316 -2.41 -13.20 -18.29
CA GLY A 316 -2.52 -11.75 -18.43
C GLY A 316 -1.21 -11.05 -18.80
N LYS A 317 -0.25 -11.76 -19.42
CA LYS A 317 0.99 -11.16 -19.94
C LYS A 317 0.96 -10.89 -21.44
N ALA A 318 -0.07 -11.38 -22.12
CA ALA A 318 -0.24 -11.18 -23.54
C ALA A 318 -1.72 -10.94 -23.88
N ILE A 319 -1.98 -10.35 -25.03
CA ILE A 319 -3.32 -10.22 -25.60
C ILE A 319 -3.36 -11.08 -26.86
N ALA A 320 -4.29 -12.02 -26.94
CA ALA A 320 -4.59 -12.73 -28.17
C ALA A 320 -5.88 -12.19 -28.80
N ILE A 321 -5.94 -12.15 -30.12
CA ILE A 321 -7.20 -11.91 -30.83
C ILE A 321 -7.81 -13.28 -31.16
N GLU A 322 -8.85 -13.65 -30.42
CA GLU A 322 -9.56 -14.91 -30.60
C GLU A 322 -10.66 -14.77 -31.65
N ASN A 323 -11.13 -15.90 -32.18
CA ASN A 323 -12.25 -15.97 -33.12
C ASN A 323 -12.09 -15.06 -34.35
N ILE A 324 -10.85 -14.94 -34.85
CA ILE A 324 -10.57 -14.17 -36.06
C ILE A 324 -11.32 -14.80 -37.23
N GLY A 325 -12.17 -14.00 -37.85
CA GLY A 325 -12.92 -14.34 -39.05
C GLY A 325 -13.17 -13.12 -39.91
N PHE A 326 -13.61 -13.35 -41.15
CA PHE A 326 -14.02 -12.26 -42.02
C PHE A 326 -15.40 -11.76 -41.60
N ALA A 327 -15.53 -10.44 -41.42
CA ALA A 327 -16.82 -9.80 -41.27
C ALA A 327 -17.37 -9.56 -42.68
N THR A 328 -18.29 -10.41 -43.12
CA THR A 328 -18.92 -10.33 -44.44
C THR A 328 -19.70 -9.04 -44.59
N VAL A 329 -19.12 -8.06 -45.26
CA VAL A 329 -19.81 -7.05 -46.07
C VAL A 329 -18.89 -6.68 -47.23
N LEU A 330 -19.16 -7.22 -48.43
CA LEU A 330 -19.16 -6.50 -49.71
C LEU A 330 -19.29 -7.49 -50.90
N ASP A 331 -20.33 -7.26 -51.70
CA ASP A 331 -20.59 -7.82 -53.03
C ASP A 331 -19.54 -7.37 -54.06
N ASN A 332 -18.28 -7.78 -53.92
CA ASN A 332 -17.26 -7.53 -54.95
C ASN A 332 -16.72 -8.84 -55.54
N ALA A 333 -16.44 -8.82 -56.85
CA ALA A 333 -15.87 -9.94 -57.58
C ALA A 333 -14.52 -10.42 -57.01
N PHE A 334 -13.83 -9.55 -56.25
CA PHE A 334 -12.64 -9.91 -55.49
C PHE A 334 -12.94 -10.88 -54.35
N TRP A 335 -14.04 -10.71 -53.60
CA TRP A 335 -14.36 -11.60 -52.49
C TRP A 335 -14.70 -13.01 -52.94
N THR A 336 -15.44 -13.13 -54.04
CA THR A 336 -15.75 -14.42 -54.66
C THR A 336 -14.48 -15.17 -55.10
N ALA A 337 -13.44 -14.44 -55.55
CA ALA A 337 -12.14 -15.01 -55.91
C ALA A 337 -11.23 -15.28 -54.70
N ALA A 338 -11.30 -14.46 -53.66
CA ALA A 338 -10.43 -14.54 -52.49
C ALA A 338 -10.90 -15.57 -51.44
N GLN A 339 -12.21 -15.81 -51.29
CA GLN A 339 -12.76 -16.80 -50.34
C GLN A 339 -12.23 -18.22 -50.58
N GLY A 340 -12.14 -18.65 -51.85
CA GLY A 340 -11.71 -20.02 -52.18
C GLY A 340 -10.21 -20.29 -52.05
N LEU A 341 -9.37 -19.27 -52.23
CA LEU A 341 -7.90 -19.44 -52.31
C LEU A 341 -7.16 -19.01 -51.04
N PHE A 342 -7.72 -18.09 -50.27
CA PHE A 342 -6.95 -17.36 -49.25
C PHE A 342 -7.55 -17.39 -47.85
N GLU A 343 -8.81 -17.80 -47.69
CA GLU A 343 -9.47 -17.77 -46.38
C GLU A 343 -8.72 -18.62 -45.34
N THR A 344 -8.41 -19.87 -45.66
CA THR A 344 -7.79 -20.80 -44.70
C THR A 344 -6.35 -20.43 -44.36
N GLU A 345 -5.54 -20.04 -45.35
CA GLU A 345 -4.11 -19.82 -45.17
C GLU A 345 -3.77 -18.42 -44.64
N ILE A 346 -4.55 -17.39 -45.02
CA ILE A 346 -4.45 -16.07 -44.41
C ILE A 346 -4.97 -16.12 -42.98
N LEU A 347 -6.12 -16.76 -42.71
CA LEU A 347 -6.61 -16.86 -41.34
C LEU A 347 -5.69 -17.70 -40.45
N SER A 348 -5.08 -18.78 -40.95
CA SER A 348 -4.12 -19.57 -40.14
C SER A 348 -2.87 -18.75 -39.81
N THR A 349 -2.34 -18.00 -40.78
CA THR A 349 -1.18 -17.12 -40.60
C THR A 349 -1.52 -15.97 -39.65
N LEU A 350 -2.68 -15.32 -39.82
CA LEU A 350 -3.15 -14.25 -38.94
C LEU A 350 -3.35 -14.77 -37.52
N LYS A 351 -4.02 -15.92 -37.33
CA LYS A 351 -4.20 -16.54 -36.01
C LYS A 351 -2.86 -16.86 -35.34
N GLY A 352 -1.86 -17.32 -36.10
CA GLY A 352 -0.51 -17.58 -35.59
C GLY A 352 0.26 -16.32 -35.14
N HIS A 353 -0.11 -15.14 -35.65
CA HIS A 353 0.56 -13.87 -35.35
C HIS A 353 -0.32 -12.88 -34.57
N ALA A 354 -1.56 -13.25 -34.25
CA ALA A 354 -2.51 -12.40 -33.54
C ALA A 354 -2.38 -12.50 -32.02
N GLN A 355 -1.16 -12.68 -31.54
CA GLN A 355 -0.83 -12.62 -30.13
C GLN A 355 0.25 -11.56 -29.91
N PHE A 356 -0.04 -10.65 -29.00
CA PHE A 356 0.85 -9.57 -28.58
C PHE A 356 1.40 -9.92 -27.20
N ASP A 357 2.65 -10.37 -27.16
CA ASP A 357 3.38 -10.59 -25.90
C ASP A 357 3.81 -9.24 -25.32
N LEU A 358 3.39 -8.97 -24.08
CA LEU A 358 3.68 -7.75 -23.33
C LEU A 358 4.61 -8.02 -22.13
N SER A 359 5.20 -9.21 -22.05
CA SER A 359 6.01 -9.65 -20.91
C SER A 359 7.19 -8.71 -20.64
N ASN A 360 7.82 -8.20 -21.71
CA ASN A 360 8.98 -7.30 -21.59
C ASN A 360 8.58 -5.93 -21.05
N GLU A 361 7.49 -5.37 -21.56
CA GLU A 361 6.93 -4.07 -21.17
C GLU A 361 6.45 -4.12 -19.72
N ILE A 362 5.74 -5.19 -19.36
CA ILE A 362 5.32 -5.47 -17.98
C ILE A 362 6.53 -5.59 -17.05
N GLY A 363 7.58 -6.31 -17.47
CA GLY A 363 8.82 -6.46 -16.68
C GLY A 363 9.55 -5.13 -16.45
N LYS A 364 9.59 -4.25 -17.46
CA LYS A 364 10.17 -2.90 -17.33
C LYS A 364 9.37 -2.05 -16.35
N ALA A 365 8.04 -2.03 -16.47
CA ALA A 365 7.16 -1.30 -15.56
C ALA A 365 7.30 -1.80 -14.12
N ALA A 366 7.31 -3.12 -13.92
CA ALA A 366 7.55 -3.76 -12.63
C ALA A 366 8.87 -3.31 -11.99
N SER A 367 9.95 -3.24 -12.78
CA SER A 367 11.27 -2.81 -12.30
C SER A 367 11.31 -1.33 -11.89
N GLN A 368 10.63 -0.47 -12.66
CA GLN A 368 10.52 0.96 -12.34
C GLN A 368 9.75 1.20 -11.04
N ILE A 369 8.64 0.48 -10.84
CA ILE A 369 7.83 0.56 -9.60
C ILE A 369 8.67 0.13 -8.40
N THR A 370 9.35 -1.01 -8.48
CA THR A 370 10.23 -1.48 -7.40
C THR A 370 11.33 -0.46 -7.08
N SER A 371 11.94 0.14 -8.10
CA SER A 371 12.98 1.16 -7.89
C SER A 371 12.43 2.44 -7.25
N ALA A 372 11.21 2.85 -7.57
CA ALA A 372 10.59 4.03 -6.98
C ALA A 372 10.30 3.80 -5.48
N ILE A 373 9.75 2.63 -5.13
CA ILE A 373 9.48 2.28 -3.74
C ILE A 373 10.76 2.18 -2.92
N ALA A 374 11.82 1.56 -3.48
CA ALA A 374 13.10 1.44 -2.80
C ALA A 374 13.78 2.81 -2.53
N LYS A 375 13.43 3.85 -3.28
CA LYS A 375 13.93 5.22 -3.09
C LYS A 375 13.03 6.08 -2.21
N ALA A 376 11.85 5.59 -1.83
CA ALA A 376 10.95 6.33 -0.97
C ALA A 376 11.55 6.43 0.44
N ASP A 377 11.88 7.63 0.86
CA ASP A 377 12.34 7.91 2.22
C ASP A 377 11.16 8.43 3.03
N VAL A 378 10.71 7.62 4.00
CA VAL A 378 9.67 8.00 4.94
C VAL A 378 10.29 7.99 6.33
N PRO A 379 10.50 9.16 6.97
CA PRO A 379 11.10 9.23 8.30
C PRO A 379 10.42 8.30 9.29
N GLY A 380 11.20 7.46 9.96
CA GLY A 380 10.69 6.53 10.97
C GLY A 380 10.11 5.22 10.42
N LEU A 381 9.99 5.05 9.10
CA LEU A 381 9.41 3.85 8.46
C LEU A 381 10.36 3.26 7.43
N LYS A 382 10.74 2.00 7.60
CA LYS A 382 11.44 1.24 6.56
C LYS A 382 10.42 0.43 5.77
N ILE A 383 10.29 0.74 4.49
CA ILE A 383 9.36 0.08 3.58
C ILE A 383 10.14 -0.97 2.77
N THR A 384 9.67 -2.22 2.80
CA THR A 384 10.18 -3.30 1.97
C THR A 384 9.05 -3.77 1.07
N ALA A 385 9.25 -3.79 -0.24
CA ALA A 385 8.24 -4.27 -1.20
C ALA A 385 8.73 -5.52 -1.92
N GLY A 386 7.81 -6.48 -2.12
CA GLY A 386 8.03 -7.62 -2.99
C GLY A 386 7.92 -7.25 -4.47
N PRO A 387 8.28 -8.18 -5.38
CA PRO A 387 8.16 -7.93 -6.81
C PRO A 387 6.69 -7.74 -7.20
N PRO A 388 6.35 -6.68 -7.97
CA PRO A 388 4.99 -6.49 -8.42
C PRO A 388 4.57 -7.53 -9.46
N ALA A 389 3.39 -8.11 -9.24
CA ALA A 389 2.67 -8.91 -10.21
C ALA A 389 1.67 -8.02 -10.94
N ILE A 390 1.93 -7.79 -12.23
CA ILE A 390 1.04 -7.06 -13.15
C ILE A 390 0.38 -8.08 -14.08
N GLN A 391 -0.94 -8.03 -14.17
CA GLN A 391 -1.73 -8.94 -15.00
C GLN A 391 -2.83 -8.16 -15.74
N LEU A 392 -2.97 -8.40 -17.03
CA LEU A 392 -4.17 -8.03 -17.79
C LEU A 392 -5.32 -8.93 -17.35
N THR A 393 -6.38 -8.36 -16.79
CA THR A 393 -7.52 -9.12 -16.25
C THR A 393 -8.72 -9.10 -17.18
N GLY A 394 -8.78 -8.16 -18.12
CA GLY A 394 -9.87 -8.10 -19.08
C GLY A 394 -9.64 -7.10 -20.19
N VAL A 395 -10.33 -7.32 -21.31
CA VAL A 395 -10.51 -6.34 -22.37
C VAL A 395 -12.00 -6.22 -22.62
N ASN A 396 -12.52 -4.99 -22.50
CA ASN A 396 -13.91 -4.66 -22.71
C ASN A 396 -14.03 -3.74 -23.94
N ILE A 397 -14.91 -4.13 -24.85
CA ILE A 397 -15.21 -3.43 -26.09
C ILE A 397 -16.47 -2.61 -25.85
N ALA A 398 -16.30 -1.33 -25.49
CA ALA A 398 -17.41 -0.40 -25.34
C ALA A 398 -17.73 0.27 -26.69
N THR A 399 -18.80 1.07 -26.74
CA THR A 399 -19.30 1.72 -27.96
C THR A 399 -18.28 2.67 -28.60
N ASP A 400 -17.57 3.46 -27.79
CA ASP A 400 -16.65 4.50 -28.31
C ASP A 400 -15.18 4.27 -27.92
N THR A 401 -14.93 3.28 -27.06
CA THR A 401 -13.61 3.03 -26.48
C THR A 401 -13.33 1.54 -26.31
N LEU A 402 -12.05 1.19 -26.36
CA LEU A 402 -11.53 -0.07 -25.89
C LEU A 402 -10.99 0.13 -24.47
N ILE A 403 -11.41 -0.72 -23.54
CA ILE A 403 -11.00 -0.65 -22.13
C ILE A 403 -10.19 -1.89 -21.79
N VAL A 404 -8.92 -1.71 -21.45
CA VAL A 404 -8.06 -2.79 -20.95
C VAL A 404 -7.96 -2.66 -19.44
N THR A 405 -8.33 -3.70 -18.71
CA THR A 405 -8.21 -3.75 -17.25
C THR A 405 -6.96 -4.50 -16.87
N THR A 406 -6.19 -3.92 -15.96
CA THR A 406 -4.97 -4.52 -15.41
C THR A 406 -5.02 -4.48 -13.89
N LYS A 407 -4.44 -5.52 -13.28
CA LYS A 407 -4.27 -5.63 -11.84
C LYS A 407 -2.78 -5.61 -11.52
N LEU A 408 -2.38 -4.68 -10.66
CA LEU A 408 -1.08 -4.65 -10.02
C LEU A 408 -1.28 -5.13 -8.58
N SER A 409 -0.50 -6.13 -8.18
CA SER A 409 -0.44 -6.60 -6.79
C SER A 409 1.00 -6.76 -6.35
N MET A 410 1.34 -6.29 -5.16
CA MET A 410 2.65 -6.52 -4.54
C MET A 410 2.51 -6.61 -3.02
N SER A 411 3.39 -7.37 -2.39
CA SER A 411 3.52 -7.33 -0.93
C SER A 411 4.26 -6.07 -0.51
N VAL A 412 3.83 -5.46 0.58
CA VAL A 412 4.50 -4.32 1.21
C VAL A 412 4.55 -4.60 2.69
N ASP A 413 5.77 -4.65 3.21
CA ASP A 413 6.06 -4.80 4.63
C ASP A 413 6.67 -3.50 5.15
N THR A 414 6.22 -3.08 6.33
CA THR A 414 6.69 -1.86 6.96
C THR A 414 7.26 -2.17 8.34
N GLU A 415 8.50 -1.76 8.56
CA GLU A 415 9.16 -1.85 9.85
C GLU A 415 9.22 -0.44 10.46
N LEU A 416 8.64 -0.29 11.64
CA LEU A 416 8.76 0.93 12.45
C LEU A 416 10.19 1.00 12.98
N THR A 417 10.88 2.11 12.71
CA THR A 417 12.24 2.33 13.18
C THR A 417 12.23 3.26 14.40
N ALA A 418 13.29 3.20 15.21
CA ALA A 418 13.44 4.04 16.40
C ALA A 418 13.45 5.56 16.10
N ALA A 419 13.58 5.97 14.84
CA ALA A 419 13.51 7.37 14.41
C ALA A 419 12.10 7.97 14.54
N LEU A 420 11.05 7.15 14.68
CA LEU A 420 9.67 7.61 14.87
C LEU A 420 9.39 8.09 16.32
N VAL A 421 10.31 7.83 17.26
CA VAL A 421 10.19 8.11 18.71
C VAL A 421 11.26 9.12 19.18
N LYS A 422 12.01 9.72 18.24
CA LYS A 422 12.88 10.87 18.47
C LYS A 422 12.20 12.12 17.97
#